data_AF-A0A3P8UQ82-F1
#
_entry.id   AF-A0A3P8UQ82-F1
#
_cell.length_a   1.000
_cell.length_b   1.000
_cell.length_c   1.000
_cell.angle_alpha   90.00
_cell.angle_beta   90.00
_cell.angle_gamma   90.00
#
_symmetry.space_group_name_H-M   'P 1'
#
loop_
_entity.id
_entity.type
_entity.pdbx_description
1 polymer ?
#
loop_
_entity_poly.entity_id
_entity_poly.type
_entity_poly.pdbx_seq_one_letter_code
_entity_poly.pdbx_strand_id
1 'polypeptide(L)'
;MKDFGRVFAVVSVWVCSIFCPLCGLHVNTQTVVEKKLSNNSNNNTDSVAAQFYWFREQFHRQYDTNDEFNMRFLHFREATKRHTYRNLFSTATHSAKYGVNQFSDLSQDEFRDVYLRANTDTVPLFSGQKTEGLPAKFDWRDKAVVAPVQNQQACGSCWAFSVVGAVQSAHAIAGSPLQQLSVQQVVDCSYKNEGCGGGSPTRALSWLKQTHVKLVANFEYPYKAKTGICHFFSQSHNGVSVRSFTAQNFSGQEAAMMGQLLECGPLAAIVDAVSWQDYQGGIIQHHCSSQHSNHAVLIVGYDTTEHLHVRHTRDVLC
;
A
#
# COMPACT_ATOMS: atom_id res chain seq x y z
N MET A 1 2.66 9.75 33.51
CA MET A 1 2.20 8.90 32.39
C MET A 1 3.36 8.83 31.41
N LYS A 2 3.89 7.64 31.13
CA LYS A 2 5.05 7.50 30.24
C LYS A 2 4.57 7.71 28.80
N ASP A 3 5.07 8.75 28.14
CA ASP A 3 4.96 8.94 26.70
C ASP A 3 5.66 7.75 26.02
N PHE A 4 4.87 6.82 25.48
CA PHE A 4 5.37 5.86 24.51
C PHE A 4 5.50 6.62 23.20
N GLY A 5 6.72 7.02 22.85
CA GLY A 5 7.01 7.64 21.54
C GLY A 5 6.37 6.82 20.43
N ARG A 6 5.56 7.46 19.60
CA ARG A 6 4.81 6.79 18.54
C ARG A 6 5.81 6.31 17.49
N VAL A 7 5.72 5.05 17.11
CA VAL A 7 6.55 4.45 16.06
C VAL A 7 5.79 4.60 14.74
N PHE A 8 6.38 5.22 13.73
CA PHE A 8 5.79 5.30 12.40
C PHE A 8 6.53 4.36 11.47
N ALA A 9 5.83 3.42 10.82
CA ALA A 9 6.44 2.64 9.75
C ALA A 9 6.36 3.41 8.43
N VAL A 10 7.43 3.25 7.68
CA VAL A 10 7.47 3.61 6.27
C VAL A 10 6.98 2.40 5.50
N VAL A 11 5.83 2.57 4.84
CA VAL A 11 5.19 1.48 4.10
C VAL A 11 5.29 1.77 2.61
N SER A 12 5.77 0.80 1.84
CA SER A 12 5.60 0.84 0.39
C SER A 12 4.15 0.49 0.06
N VAL A 13 3.27 1.49 0.08
CA VAL A 13 1.87 1.32 -0.33
C VAL A 13 1.78 1.47 -1.84
N TRP A 14 1.35 0.39 -2.49
CA TRP A 14 1.17 0.22 -3.93
C TRP A 14 -0.01 1.05 -4.46
N VAL A 15 0.10 2.37 -4.36
CA VAL A 15 -0.88 3.33 -4.89
C VAL A 15 -0.16 4.15 -5.95
N CYS A 16 -0.76 4.32 -7.12
CA CYS A 16 -0.09 5.01 -8.23
C CYS A 16 0.27 6.45 -7.83
N SER A 17 1.46 6.92 -8.25
CA SER A 17 1.72 8.35 -8.43
C SER A 17 1.85 8.54 -9.93
N ILE A 18 0.90 9.22 -10.57
CA ILE A 18 1.02 9.56 -11.98
C ILE A 18 2.03 10.68 -12.08
N PHE A 19 3.28 10.36 -12.43
CA PHE A 19 4.21 11.35 -12.98
C PHE A 19 3.91 11.48 -14.48
N CYS A 20 3.36 12.62 -14.90
CA CYS A 20 3.27 12.97 -16.31
C CYS A 20 4.59 13.64 -16.75
N PRO A 21 5.42 13.00 -17.60
CA PRO A 21 6.71 13.57 -18.00
C PRO A 21 6.62 14.68 -19.05
N LEU A 22 5.41 15.05 -19.51
CA LEU A 22 5.20 15.87 -20.71
C LEU A 22 4.54 17.24 -20.47
N CYS A 23 4.21 17.61 -19.22
CA CYS A 23 3.63 18.93 -18.93
C CYS A 23 4.71 19.95 -18.52
N GLY A 24 5.49 20.41 -19.49
CA GLY A 24 6.45 21.51 -19.34
C GLY A 24 5.83 22.91 -19.41
N LEU A 25 4.77 23.19 -18.64
CA LEU A 25 4.24 24.55 -18.48
C LEU A 25 3.82 24.82 -17.03
N HIS A 26 4.58 25.69 -16.36
CA HIS A 26 4.17 26.33 -15.12
C HIS A 26 3.01 27.30 -15.44
N VAL A 27 1.78 26.87 -15.18
CA VAL A 27 0.65 27.80 -15.01
C VAL A 27 0.31 27.80 -13.53
N ASN A 28 0.56 28.95 -12.88
CA ASN A 28 0.21 29.20 -11.50
C ASN A 28 -1.32 29.36 -11.39
N THR A 29 -2.04 28.24 -11.23
CA THR A 29 -3.52 28.20 -11.17
C THR A 29 -4.09 28.48 -9.79
N GLN A 30 -3.27 28.68 -8.76
CA GLN A 30 -3.75 28.94 -7.39
C GLN A 30 -4.52 30.26 -7.24
N THR A 31 -4.25 31.27 -8.06
CA THR A 31 -4.81 32.62 -7.85
C THR A 31 -6.17 32.89 -8.49
N VAL A 32 -6.62 32.06 -9.44
CA VAL A 32 -7.89 32.31 -10.16
C VAL A 32 -9.10 31.64 -9.46
N VAL A 33 -8.87 30.58 -8.69
CA VAL A 33 -9.97 29.82 -8.04
C VAL A 33 -10.43 30.49 -6.73
N GLU A 34 -9.54 31.13 -5.98
CA GLU A 34 -9.89 31.70 -4.66
C GLU A 34 -10.85 32.90 -4.72
N LYS A 35 -10.92 33.61 -5.85
CA LYS A 35 -11.64 34.89 -5.92
C LYS A 35 -13.13 34.80 -6.28
N LYS A 36 -13.70 33.60 -6.47
CA LYS A 36 -15.11 33.44 -6.91
C LYS A 36 -16.03 32.72 -5.91
N LEU A 37 -15.58 32.47 -4.69
CA LEU A 37 -16.38 31.84 -3.63
C LEU A 37 -16.78 32.86 -2.57
N SER A 38 -17.66 33.78 -2.95
CA SER A 38 -18.47 34.56 -2.01
C SER A 38 -19.87 34.69 -2.61
N ASN A 39 -20.87 34.23 -1.84
CA ASN A 39 -22.32 34.26 -2.07
C ASN A 39 -22.90 33.17 -2.99
N ASN A 40 -23.44 32.09 -2.40
CA ASN A 40 -24.88 31.79 -2.37
C ASN A 40 -25.14 30.41 -1.71
N SER A 41 -26.14 30.31 -0.84
CA SER A 41 -26.41 29.12 0.00
C SER A 41 -27.16 27.98 -0.71
N ASN A 42 -26.98 27.83 -2.04
CA ASN A 42 -27.40 26.68 -2.85
C ASN A 42 -26.20 25.96 -3.53
N ASN A 43 -24.97 26.36 -3.24
CA ASN A 43 -23.77 26.07 -4.06
C ASN A 43 -23.01 24.75 -3.75
N ASN A 44 -23.46 23.92 -2.80
CA ASN A 44 -22.66 22.74 -2.41
C ASN A 44 -22.78 21.59 -3.43
N THR A 45 -23.97 21.37 -4.00
CA THR A 45 -24.18 20.31 -5.01
C THR A 45 -23.48 20.63 -6.33
N ASP A 46 -23.53 21.90 -6.75
CA ASP A 46 -22.85 22.37 -7.97
C ASP A 46 -21.32 22.27 -7.85
N SER A 47 -20.78 22.50 -6.65
CA SER A 47 -19.36 22.29 -6.33
C SER A 47 -18.94 20.83 -6.45
N VAL A 48 -19.73 19.88 -5.91
CA VAL A 48 -19.40 18.44 -5.95
C VAL A 48 -19.53 17.89 -7.38
N ALA A 49 -20.52 18.34 -8.14
CA ALA A 49 -20.67 17.96 -9.55
C ALA A 49 -19.44 18.38 -10.37
N ALA A 50 -18.99 19.64 -10.24
CA ALA A 50 -17.79 20.13 -10.91
C ALA A 50 -16.53 19.32 -10.51
N GLN A 51 -16.38 19.00 -9.22
CA GLN A 51 -15.29 18.16 -8.73
C GLN A 51 -15.33 16.74 -9.31
N PHE A 52 -16.52 16.16 -9.49
CA PHE A 52 -16.66 14.84 -10.08
C PHE A 52 -16.27 14.83 -11.57
N TYR A 53 -16.68 15.84 -12.34
CA TYR A 53 -16.22 15.98 -13.72
C TYR A 53 -14.70 16.12 -13.81
N TRP A 54 -14.09 16.95 -12.97
CA TRP A 54 -12.63 17.04 -12.89
C TRP A 54 -12.00 15.70 -12.53
N PHE A 55 -12.53 14.99 -11.54
CA PHE A 55 -12.06 13.65 -11.14
C PHE A 55 -12.09 12.68 -12.32
N ARG A 56 -13.18 12.65 -13.09
CA ARG A 56 -13.29 11.78 -14.26
C ARG A 56 -12.24 12.07 -15.31
N GLU A 57 -11.98 13.34 -15.60
CA GLU A 57 -10.92 13.75 -16.53
C GLU A 57 -9.53 13.36 -16.03
N GLN A 58 -9.22 13.65 -14.76
CA GLN A 58 -7.90 13.36 -14.17
C GLN A 58 -7.58 11.87 -14.09
N PHE A 59 -8.57 11.03 -13.79
CA PHE A 59 -8.39 9.59 -13.61
C PHE A 59 -8.93 8.77 -14.80
N HIS A 60 -9.24 9.44 -15.92
CA HIS A 60 -9.76 8.85 -17.14
C HIS A 60 -10.95 7.90 -16.91
N ARG A 61 -11.90 8.31 -16.05
CA ARG A 61 -13.07 7.50 -15.71
C ARG A 61 -14.16 7.60 -16.77
N GLN A 62 -14.50 6.44 -17.32
CA GLN A 62 -15.63 6.24 -18.21
C GLN A 62 -16.61 5.27 -17.53
N TYR A 63 -17.91 5.52 -17.71
CA TYR A 63 -18.98 4.72 -17.14
C TYR A 63 -19.93 4.35 -18.28
N ASP A 64 -20.30 3.08 -18.37
CA ASP A 64 -20.98 2.52 -19.55
C ASP A 64 -22.47 2.88 -19.58
N THR A 65 -23.05 3.13 -18.41
CA THR A 65 -24.48 3.39 -18.25
C THR A 65 -24.73 4.61 -17.38
N ASN A 66 -25.91 5.23 -17.55
CA ASN A 66 -26.35 6.32 -16.68
C ASN A 66 -26.52 5.84 -15.23
N ASP A 67 -26.92 4.59 -15.01
CA ASP A 67 -27.07 4.04 -13.66
C ASP A 67 -25.71 3.90 -12.97
N GLU A 68 -24.69 3.41 -13.69
CA GLU A 68 -23.31 3.39 -13.18
C GLU A 68 -22.81 4.82 -12.92
N PHE A 69 -23.00 5.75 -13.86
CA PHE A 69 -22.61 7.15 -13.67
C PHE A 69 -23.21 7.73 -12.39
N ASN A 70 -24.52 7.55 -12.18
CA ASN A 70 -25.23 8.05 -11.02
C ASN A 70 -24.72 7.41 -9.72
N MET A 71 -24.48 6.09 -9.73
CA MET A 71 -23.91 5.38 -8.58
C MET A 71 -22.51 5.89 -8.24
N ARG A 72 -21.63 6.02 -9.23
CA ARG A 72 -20.25 6.50 -9.08
C ARG A 72 -20.21 7.95 -8.59
N PHE A 73 -21.13 8.80 -9.06
CA PHE A 73 -21.30 10.15 -8.54
C PHE A 73 -21.73 10.17 -7.07
N LEU A 74 -22.66 9.29 -6.68
CA LEU A 74 -23.07 9.15 -5.28
C LEU A 74 -21.88 8.72 -4.39
N HIS A 75 -21.12 7.71 -4.81
CA HIS A 75 -19.92 7.27 -4.09
C HIS A 75 -18.89 8.40 -3.96
N PHE A 76 -18.66 9.15 -5.03
CA PHE A 76 -17.78 10.32 -5.00
C PHE A 76 -18.23 11.38 -4.00
N ARG A 77 -19.53 11.68 -3.96
CA ARG A 77 -20.09 12.61 -2.97
C ARG A 77 -19.91 12.10 -1.53
N GLU A 78 -20.07 10.81 -1.29
CA GLU A 78 -19.81 10.25 0.04
C GLU A 78 -18.32 10.25 0.39
N ALA A 79 -17.44 10.09 -0.60
CA ALA A 79 -16.00 10.24 -0.42
C ALA A 79 -15.62 11.67 0.02
N THR A 80 -16.17 12.73 -0.60
CA THR A 80 -15.86 14.12 -0.20
C THR A 80 -16.29 14.45 1.24
N LYS A 81 -17.44 13.90 1.68
CA LYS A 81 -17.86 13.98 3.10
C LYS A 81 -16.89 13.25 4.02
N ARG A 82 -16.46 12.05 3.63
CA ARG A 82 -15.49 11.23 4.38
C ARG A 82 -14.13 11.93 4.48
N HIS A 83 -13.66 12.59 3.42
CA HIS A 83 -12.44 13.41 3.42
C HIS A 83 -12.55 14.55 4.44
N THR A 84 -13.65 15.30 4.37
CA THR A 84 -13.93 16.42 5.28
C THR A 84 -13.91 15.96 6.73
N TYR A 85 -14.65 14.89 7.05
CA TYR A 85 -14.72 14.33 8.40
C TYR A 85 -13.36 13.89 8.92
N ARG A 86 -12.58 13.15 8.14
CA ARG A 86 -11.27 12.66 8.58
C ARG A 86 -10.26 13.78 8.76
N ASN A 87 -10.31 14.80 7.91
CA ASN A 87 -9.43 15.96 8.03
C ASN A 87 -9.73 16.83 9.27
N LEU A 88 -10.88 16.64 9.96
CA LEU A 88 -11.12 17.26 11.27
C LEU A 88 -10.12 16.80 12.34
N PHE A 89 -9.59 15.58 12.19
CA PHE A 89 -8.61 15.01 13.11
C PHE A 89 -7.17 15.33 12.70
N SER A 90 -6.96 16.00 11.57
CA SER A 90 -5.64 16.32 11.04
C SER A 90 -5.11 17.63 11.65
N THR A 91 -4.95 17.64 12.97
CA THR A 91 -4.65 18.82 13.79
C THR A 91 -3.15 19.17 13.84
N ALA A 92 -2.27 18.20 13.62
CA ALA A 92 -0.83 18.43 13.53
C ALA A 92 -0.39 18.60 12.07
N THR A 93 0.75 19.27 11.87
CA THR A 93 1.38 19.47 10.56
C THR A 93 1.64 18.15 9.82
N HIS A 94 1.92 17.08 10.56
CA HIS A 94 2.23 15.75 10.02
C HIS A 94 1.06 14.78 10.05
N SER A 95 -0.10 15.17 10.56
CA SER A 95 -1.26 14.28 10.55
C SER A 95 -1.68 13.94 9.13
N ALA A 96 -2.18 12.72 8.93
CA ALA A 96 -2.66 12.24 7.64
C ALA A 96 -3.63 13.22 7.00
N LYS A 97 -3.49 13.42 5.69
CA LYS A 97 -4.40 14.19 4.87
C LYS A 97 -5.16 13.24 3.95
N TYR A 98 -6.45 13.53 3.81
CA TYR A 98 -7.38 12.75 2.99
C TYR A 98 -7.97 13.62 1.90
N GLY A 99 -8.17 13.06 0.72
CA GLY A 99 -8.72 13.81 -0.40
C GLY A 99 -8.96 12.96 -1.64
N VAL A 100 -9.38 13.61 -2.72
CA VAL A 100 -9.71 12.96 -3.98
C VAL A 100 -8.48 12.22 -4.55
N ASN A 101 -8.69 10.94 -4.87
CA ASN A 101 -7.72 10.06 -5.52
C ASN A 101 -8.48 9.07 -6.42
N GLN A 102 -7.77 8.17 -7.11
CA GLN A 102 -8.39 7.25 -8.06
C GLN A 102 -9.50 6.36 -7.47
N PHE A 103 -9.58 6.18 -6.15
CA PHE A 103 -10.59 5.33 -5.50
C PHE A 103 -11.82 6.12 -5.03
N SER A 104 -11.90 7.42 -5.32
CA SER A 104 -12.94 8.29 -4.79
C SER A 104 -14.34 8.00 -5.34
N ASP A 105 -14.49 7.30 -6.47
CA ASP A 105 -15.77 6.83 -7.00
C ASP A 105 -16.17 5.41 -6.53
N LEU A 106 -15.44 4.86 -5.56
CA LEU A 106 -15.75 3.56 -4.94
C LEU A 106 -16.37 3.75 -3.56
N SER A 107 -17.32 2.89 -3.21
CA SER A 107 -17.72 2.72 -1.81
C SER A 107 -16.58 2.06 -1.01
N GLN A 108 -16.65 2.11 0.33
CA GLN A 108 -15.67 1.41 1.16
C GLN A 108 -15.73 -0.11 0.99
N ASP A 109 -16.93 -0.65 0.76
CA ASP A 109 -17.13 -2.07 0.50
C ASP A 109 -16.52 -2.48 -0.84
N GLU A 110 -16.75 -1.70 -1.91
CA GLU A 110 -16.11 -1.94 -3.21
C GLU A 110 -14.58 -1.85 -3.10
N PHE A 111 -14.06 -0.86 -2.38
CA PHE A 111 -12.62 -0.72 -2.16
C PHE A 111 -12.05 -1.92 -1.40
N ARG A 112 -12.69 -2.34 -0.30
CA ARG A 112 -12.29 -3.53 0.47
C ARG A 112 -12.32 -4.78 -0.41
N ASP A 113 -13.42 -5.01 -1.09
CA ASP A 113 -13.70 -6.24 -1.81
C ASP A 113 -12.92 -6.36 -3.13
N VAL A 114 -12.21 -5.32 -3.56
CA VAL A 114 -11.31 -5.40 -4.73
C VAL A 114 -9.84 -5.32 -4.32
N TYR A 115 -9.48 -4.43 -3.40
CA TYR A 115 -8.07 -4.09 -3.14
C TYR A 115 -7.52 -4.71 -1.83
N LEU A 116 -8.39 -5.01 -0.86
CA LEU A 116 -8.02 -5.42 0.51
C LEU A 116 -8.35 -6.90 0.75
N ARG A 117 -7.83 -7.77 -0.13
CA ARG A 117 -8.07 -9.22 -0.12
C ARG A 117 -6.93 -10.03 0.52
N ALA A 118 -6.27 -9.50 1.56
CA ALA A 118 -5.29 -10.27 2.32
C ALA A 118 -5.95 -11.06 3.45
N ASN A 119 -5.51 -12.30 3.63
CA ASN A 119 -5.96 -13.19 4.70
C ASN A 119 -4.88 -13.29 5.78
N THR A 120 -5.29 -13.20 7.05
CA THR A 120 -4.40 -13.38 8.20
C THR A 120 -4.40 -14.86 8.62
N ASP A 121 -3.22 -15.46 8.73
CA ASP A 121 -3.06 -16.78 9.36
C ASP A 121 -2.60 -16.62 10.81
N THR A 122 -2.99 -17.56 11.68
CA THR A 122 -2.49 -17.61 13.07
C THR A 122 -1.00 -17.94 13.08
N VAL A 123 -0.20 -17.04 13.64
CA VAL A 123 1.26 -17.17 13.79
C VAL A 123 1.64 -16.97 15.27
N PRO A 124 2.74 -17.58 15.74
CA PRO A 124 3.16 -17.43 17.12
C PRO A 124 3.51 -15.97 17.45
N LEU A 125 3.23 -15.56 18.69
CA LEU A 125 3.70 -14.28 19.21
C LEU A 125 5.23 -14.26 19.20
N PHE A 126 5.82 -13.11 18.85
CA PHE A 126 7.25 -12.91 18.98
C PHE A 126 7.69 -13.13 20.43
N SER A 127 8.70 -14.00 20.61
CA SER A 127 9.26 -14.37 21.91
C SER A 127 10.78 -14.10 22.00
N GLY A 128 11.35 -13.42 21.01
CA GLY A 128 12.77 -13.06 21.01
C GLY A 128 13.09 -11.87 21.91
N GLN A 129 14.36 -11.53 22.02
CA GLN A 129 14.79 -10.34 22.76
C GLN A 129 14.52 -9.08 21.94
N LYS A 130 14.13 -8.01 22.63
CA LYS A 130 14.06 -6.68 22.03
C LYS A 130 15.47 -6.21 21.71
N THR A 131 15.68 -5.75 20.48
CA THR A 131 16.94 -5.12 20.09
C THR A 131 17.07 -3.76 20.79
N GLU A 132 18.18 -3.56 21.52
CA GLU A 132 18.53 -2.27 22.12
C GLU A 132 19.35 -1.41 21.15
N GLY A 133 19.39 -0.09 21.38
CA GLY A 133 20.24 0.81 20.60
C GLY A 133 19.81 1.01 19.14
N LEU A 134 18.52 0.81 18.83
CA LEU A 134 17.98 1.06 17.49
C LEU A 134 18.12 2.55 17.13
N PRO A 135 18.51 2.88 15.88
CA PRO A 135 18.52 4.27 15.42
C PRO A 135 17.10 4.84 15.50
N ALA A 136 16.96 6.15 15.65
CA ALA A 136 15.63 6.76 15.74
C ALA A 136 14.86 6.75 14.41
N LYS A 137 15.58 6.63 13.29
CA LYS A 137 15.05 6.57 11.93
C LYS A 137 15.85 5.60 11.09
N PHE A 138 15.18 4.80 10.28
CA PHE A 138 15.83 3.90 9.35
C PHE A 138 14.94 3.66 8.12
N ASP A 139 15.56 3.57 6.93
CA ASP A 139 14.84 3.34 5.68
C ASP A 139 15.67 2.50 4.70
N TRP A 140 15.17 1.31 4.33
CA TRP A 140 15.83 0.42 3.36
C TRP A 140 15.91 0.99 1.95
N ARG A 141 15.11 2.00 1.61
CA ARG A 141 15.18 2.66 0.30
C ARG A 141 16.48 3.44 0.14
N ASP A 142 17.04 3.98 1.21
CA ASP A 142 18.35 4.65 1.22
C ASP A 142 19.50 3.68 0.87
N LYS A 143 19.25 2.37 0.94
CA LYS A 143 20.19 1.31 0.57
C LYS A 143 19.98 0.77 -0.85
N ALA A 144 19.02 1.30 -1.60
CA ALA A 144 18.67 0.87 -2.96
C ALA A 144 18.35 -0.64 -3.06
N VAL A 145 17.79 -1.23 -2.00
CA VAL A 145 17.37 -2.66 -1.97
C VAL A 145 15.86 -2.84 -2.07
N VAL A 146 15.09 -1.77 -2.19
CA VAL A 146 13.63 -1.80 -2.30
C VAL A 146 13.23 -1.41 -3.72
N ALA A 147 12.40 -2.22 -4.37
CA ALA A 147 11.90 -1.90 -5.72
C ALA A 147 11.05 -0.63 -5.76
N PRO A 148 10.92 -0.02 -6.95
CA PRO A 148 9.89 0.99 -7.21
C PRO A 148 8.49 0.49 -6.85
N VAL A 149 7.64 1.44 -6.44
CA VAL A 149 6.21 1.18 -6.19
C VAL A 149 5.53 0.75 -7.49
N GLN A 150 4.96 -0.44 -7.47
CA GLN A 150 4.09 -1.07 -8.46
C GLN A 150 2.59 -0.84 -8.12
N ASN A 151 1.70 -1.28 -8.99
CA ASN A 151 0.25 -1.11 -8.83
C ASN A 151 -0.46 -2.46 -9.04
N GLN A 152 -1.22 -2.92 -8.03
CA GLN A 152 -2.00 -4.16 -8.11
C GLN A 152 -3.24 -4.03 -9.00
N GLN A 153 -3.64 -2.82 -9.38
CA GLN A 153 -4.86 -2.56 -10.15
C GLN A 153 -6.10 -3.18 -9.47
N ALA A 154 -7.15 -3.48 -10.23
CA ALA A 154 -8.37 -4.11 -9.72
C ALA A 154 -8.20 -5.64 -9.49
N CYS A 155 -7.16 -6.02 -8.73
CA CYS A 155 -6.87 -7.40 -8.36
C CYS A 155 -6.47 -7.47 -6.88
N GLY A 156 -7.05 -8.42 -6.14
CA GLY A 156 -6.80 -8.66 -4.72
C GLY A 156 -5.45 -9.32 -4.42
N SER A 157 -4.38 -8.91 -5.10
CA SER A 157 -3.06 -9.55 -5.02
C SER A 157 -2.05 -8.84 -4.10
N CYS A 158 -2.49 -7.97 -3.19
CA CYS A 158 -1.60 -7.28 -2.23
C CYS A 158 -0.66 -8.25 -1.48
N TRP A 159 -1.17 -9.44 -1.13
CA TRP A 159 -0.41 -10.53 -0.51
C TRP A 159 0.77 -11.02 -1.34
N ALA A 160 0.63 -11.05 -2.67
CA ALA A 160 1.69 -11.47 -3.59
C ALA A 160 2.74 -10.35 -3.73
N PHE A 161 2.30 -9.09 -3.83
CA PHE A 161 3.19 -7.94 -3.89
C PHE A 161 4.05 -7.80 -2.62
N SER A 162 3.47 -7.99 -1.42
CA SER A 162 4.24 -7.90 -0.18
C SER A 162 5.32 -8.98 -0.08
N VAL A 163 4.99 -10.23 -0.46
CA VAL A 163 5.95 -11.34 -0.47
C VAL A 163 7.04 -11.12 -1.50
N VAL A 164 6.69 -10.78 -2.74
CA VAL A 164 7.69 -10.54 -3.79
C VAL A 164 8.61 -9.37 -3.43
N GLY A 165 8.05 -8.30 -2.87
CA GLY A 165 8.80 -7.14 -2.36
C GLY A 165 9.80 -7.53 -1.26
N ALA A 166 9.42 -8.40 -0.33
CA ALA A 166 10.33 -8.90 0.69
C ALA A 166 11.42 -9.80 0.09
N VAL A 167 11.07 -10.72 -0.82
CA VAL A 167 12.02 -11.66 -1.45
C VAL A 167 13.07 -10.92 -2.28
N GLN A 168 12.67 -9.96 -3.10
CA GLN A 168 13.64 -9.20 -3.91
C GLN A 168 14.56 -8.33 -3.04
N SER A 169 14.03 -7.77 -1.93
CA SER A 169 14.84 -6.97 -1.02
C SER A 169 15.85 -7.84 -0.27
N ALA A 170 15.42 -9.00 0.24
CA ALA A 170 16.30 -9.96 0.88
C ALA A 170 17.40 -10.45 -0.09
N HIS A 171 17.06 -10.68 -1.37
CA HIS A 171 18.03 -11.06 -2.38
C HIS A 171 19.07 -9.95 -2.64
N ALA A 172 18.62 -8.70 -2.70
CA ALA A 172 19.51 -7.55 -2.87
C ALA A 172 20.42 -7.32 -1.66
N ILE A 173 19.87 -7.44 -0.45
CA ILE A 173 20.62 -7.36 0.82
C ILE A 173 21.70 -8.45 0.90
N ALA A 174 21.44 -9.64 0.37
CA ALA A 174 22.41 -10.73 0.29
C ALA A 174 23.55 -10.50 -0.73
N GLY A 175 23.59 -9.35 -1.41
CA GLY A 175 24.68 -8.95 -2.30
C GLY A 175 24.40 -9.12 -3.79
N SER A 176 23.17 -9.46 -4.17
CA SER A 176 22.77 -9.51 -5.59
C SER A 176 22.24 -8.16 -6.07
N PRO A 177 22.28 -7.85 -7.37
CA PRO A 177 21.61 -6.66 -7.90
C PRO A 177 20.11 -6.70 -7.63
N LEU A 178 19.52 -5.56 -7.28
CA LEU A 178 18.07 -5.45 -7.12
C LEU A 178 17.38 -5.73 -8.46
N GLN A 179 16.58 -6.81 -8.49
CA GLN A 179 15.80 -7.22 -9.65
C GLN A 179 14.32 -7.26 -9.29
N GLN A 180 13.47 -6.71 -10.16
CA GLN A 180 12.03 -6.82 -10.02
C GLN A 180 11.59 -8.22 -10.44
N LEU A 181 11.05 -8.98 -9.49
CA LEU A 181 10.60 -10.36 -9.69
C LEU A 181 9.11 -10.41 -10.08
N SER A 182 8.69 -11.53 -10.67
CA SER A 182 7.31 -11.70 -11.13
C SER A 182 6.32 -11.88 -9.97
N VAL A 183 5.47 -10.88 -9.78
CA VAL A 183 4.27 -10.99 -8.92
C VAL A 183 3.23 -11.91 -9.56
N GLN A 184 3.10 -11.89 -10.88
CA GLN A 184 2.14 -12.72 -11.60
C GLN A 184 2.38 -14.21 -11.36
N GLN A 185 3.64 -14.65 -11.32
CA GLN A 185 3.98 -16.03 -11.02
C GLN A 185 3.46 -16.45 -9.64
N VAL A 186 3.56 -15.57 -8.62
CA VAL A 186 3.02 -15.85 -7.29
C VAL A 186 1.49 -15.89 -7.31
N VAL A 187 0.85 -14.95 -8.01
CA VAL A 187 -0.62 -14.89 -8.17
C VAL A 187 -1.17 -16.16 -8.82
N ASP A 188 -0.51 -16.66 -9.87
CA ASP A 188 -1.03 -17.78 -10.66
C ASP A 188 -0.65 -19.15 -10.07
N CYS A 189 0.48 -19.26 -9.37
CA CYS A 189 1.05 -20.56 -8.98
C CYS A 189 0.94 -20.90 -7.48
N SER A 190 0.67 -19.93 -6.60
CA SER A 190 0.53 -20.19 -5.17
C SER A 190 -0.80 -20.87 -4.86
N TYR A 191 -0.86 -22.20 -5.03
CA TYR A 191 -2.09 -23.01 -4.98
C TYR A 191 -2.83 -23.04 -3.62
N LYS A 192 -2.26 -22.46 -2.56
CA LYS A 192 -2.94 -22.26 -1.26
C LYS A 192 -3.62 -20.89 -1.13
N ASN A 193 -3.52 -20.08 -2.17
CA ASN A 193 -4.12 -18.76 -2.33
C ASN A 193 -5.02 -18.73 -3.57
N GLU A 194 -5.81 -17.68 -3.73
CA GLU A 194 -6.91 -17.60 -4.70
C GLU A 194 -6.62 -16.56 -5.80
N GLY A 195 -5.34 -16.31 -6.10
CA GLY A 195 -4.92 -15.30 -7.06
C GLY A 195 -5.45 -13.91 -6.72
N CYS A 196 -6.25 -13.32 -7.61
CA CYS A 196 -6.94 -12.03 -7.38
C CYS A 196 -8.13 -12.12 -6.42
N GLY A 197 -8.61 -13.31 -6.07
CA GLY A 197 -9.64 -13.51 -5.05
C GLY A 197 -9.12 -13.24 -3.62
N GLY A 198 -7.80 -13.29 -3.44
CA GLY A 198 -7.14 -13.00 -2.18
C GLY A 198 -6.11 -14.04 -1.79
N GLY A 199 -5.43 -13.79 -0.68
CA GLY A 199 -4.38 -14.69 -0.23
C GLY A 199 -3.64 -14.24 1.02
N SER A 200 -2.79 -15.14 1.52
CA SER A 200 -1.95 -14.94 2.68
C SER A 200 -0.46 -14.90 2.27
N PRO A 201 0.30 -13.88 2.74
CA PRO A 201 1.75 -13.87 2.63
C PRO A 201 2.41 -15.13 3.19
N THR A 202 1.94 -15.63 4.33
CA THR A 202 2.47 -16.84 5.00
C THR A 202 2.25 -18.08 4.13
N ARG A 203 1.09 -18.23 3.50
CA ARG A 203 0.82 -19.35 2.57
C ARG A 203 1.69 -19.26 1.32
N ALA A 204 1.90 -18.05 0.80
CA ALA A 204 2.76 -17.84 -0.36
C ALA A 204 4.24 -18.17 -0.06
N LEU A 205 4.77 -17.71 1.07
CA LEU A 205 6.12 -18.06 1.52
C LEU A 205 6.26 -19.56 1.81
N SER A 206 5.24 -20.18 2.41
CA SER A 206 5.17 -21.63 2.64
C SER A 206 5.21 -22.41 1.33
N TRP A 207 4.47 -21.97 0.32
CA TRP A 207 4.50 -22.52 -1.04
C TRP A 207 5.89 -22.39 -1.69
N LEU A 208 6.50 -21.19 -1.66
CA LEU A 208 7.84 -20.96 -2.21
C LEU A 208 8.89 -21.86 -1.55
N LYS A 209 8.84 -21.98 -0.22
CA LYS A 209 9.74 -22.84 0.56
C LYS A 209 9.55 -24.33 0.21
N GLN A 210 8.31 -24.80 0.13
CA GLN A 210 8.01 -26.24 -0.07
C GLN A 210 8.30 -26.71 -1.49
N THR A 211 8.01 -25.87 -2.48
CA THR A 211 8.13 -26.25 -3.90
C THR A 211 9.50 -25.93 -4.49
N HIS A 212 10.29 -25.11 -3.79
CA HIS A 212 11.56 -24.57 -4.29
C HIS A 212 11.45 -23.87 -5.66
N VAL A 213 10.26 -23.40 -6.01
CA VAL A 213 10.04 -22.61 -7.23
C VAL A 213 10.92 -21.35 -7.14
N LYS A 214 11.64 -21.09 -8.23
CA LYS A 214 12.39 -19.85 -8.43
C LYS A 214 11.46 -18.80 -9.01
N LEU A 215 11.43 -17.64 -8.38
CA LEU A 215 10.76 -16.47 -8.92
C LEU A 215 11.61 -15.88 -10.05
N VAL A 216 11.03 -15.80 -11.23
CA VAL A 216 11.67 -15.22 -12.42
C VAL A 216 11.58 -13.70 -12.42
N ALA A 217 12.29 -13.05 -13.34
CA ALA A 217 12.18 -11.60 -13.49
C ALA A 217 10.79 -11.19 -13.99
N ASN A 218 10.33 -10.01 -13.60
CA ASN A 218 9.00 -9.50 -13.99
C ASN A 218 8.82 -9.41 -15.52
N PHE A 219 9.87 -9.17 -16.29
CA PHE A 219 9.76 -9.11 -17.76
C PHE A 219 9.51 -10.49 -18.41
N GLU A 220 9.88 -11.58 -17.73
CA GLU A 220 9.69 -12.97 -18.22
C GLU A 220 8.28 -13.47 -17.92
N TYR A 221 7.68 -12.98 -16.83
CA TYR A 221 6.29 -13.24 -16.49
C TYR A 221 5.60 -11.95 -15.99
N PRO A 222 5.15 -11.09 -16.92
CA PRO A 222 4.58 -9.77 -16.59
C PRO A 222 3.27 -9.85 -15.80
N TYR A 223 3.05 -8.85 -14.94
CA TYR A 223 1.81 -8.66 -14.19
C TYR A 223 0.62 -8.32 -15.10
N LYS A 224 -0.49 -9.05 -14.92
CA LYS A 224 -1.71 -8.98 -15.74
C LYS A 224 -2.94 -8.54 -14.96
N ALA A 225 -2.82 -8.33 -13.64
CA ALA A 225 -3.93 -7.97 -12.74
C ALA A 225 -5.16 -8.89 -12.85
N LYS A 226 -4.92 -10.18 -13.12
CA LYS A 226 -5.95 -11.23 -13.15
C LYS A 226 -5.34 -12.56 -12.80
N THR A 227 -6.13 -13.46 -12.21
CA THR A 227 -5.73 -14.86 -12.02
C THR A 227 -5.61 -15.53 -13.39
N GLY A 228 -4.45 -16.08 -13.68
CA GLY A 228 -4.13 -16.84 -14.87
C GLY A 228 -3.87 -18.32 -14.56
N ILE A 229 -3.48 -19.04 -15.61
CA ILE A 229 -2.98 -20.41 -15.48
C ILE A 229 -1.51 -20.34 -15.07
N CYS A 230 -1.15 -21.07 -14.02
CA CYS A 230 0.25 -21.14 -13.60
C CYS A 230 1.15 -21.63 -14.74
N HIS A 231 2.23 -20.89 -14.97
CA HIS A 231 3.30 -21.27 -15.88
C HIS A 231 4.55 -21.61 -15.05
N PHE A 232 4.96 -22.87 -15.09
CA PHE A 232 6.16 -23.33 -14.39
C PHE A 232 7.39 -23.23 -15.28
N PHE A 233 8.43 -22.61 -14.76
CA PHE A 233 9.75 -22.61 -15.37
C PHE A 233 10.53 -23.85 -14.92
N SER A 234 11.42 -24.33 -15.79
CA SER A 234 12.32 -25.44 -15.45
C SER A 234 13.23 -25.10 -14.25
N GLN A 235 13.66 -26.11 -13.49
CA GLN A 235 14.52 -25.89 -12.31
C GLN A 235 15.90 -25.30 -12.66
N SER A 236 16.38 -25.52 -13.88
CA SER A 236 17.62 -24.92 -14.40
C SER A 236 17.44 -23.45 -14.82
N HIS A 237 16.20 -22.96 -14.92
CA HIS A 237 15.94 -21.56 -15.22
C HIS A 237 16.46 -20.63 -14.11
N ASN A 238 16.93 -19.46 -14.49
CA ASN A 238 17.39 -18.44 -13.57
C ASN A 238 16.22 -17.87 -12.76
N GLY A 239 16.48 -17.49 -11.51
CA GLY A 239 15.49 -16.88 -10.64
C GLY A 239 15.86 -17.02 -9.16
N VAL A 240 15.01 -16.47 -8.30
CA VAL A 240 15.25 -16.36 -6.86
C VAL A 240 14.41 -17.37 -6.10
N SER A 241 15.05 -18.27 -5.36
CA SER A 241 14.37 -19.26 -4.51
C SER A 241 14.34 -18.80 -3.05
N VAL A 242 13.23 -19.04 -2.35
CA VAL A 242 13.12 -18.84 -0.90
C VAL A 242 13.53 -20.12 -0.17
N ARG A 243 14.59 -20.05 0.63
CA ARG A 243 15.09 -21.19 1.44
C ARG A 243 14.31 -21.36 2.75
N SER A 244 14.03 -20.26 3.41
CA SER A 244 13.34 -20.21 4.69
C SER A 244 12.59 -18.89 4.84
N PHE A 245 11.65 -18.86 5.77
CA PHE A 245 10.97 -17.65 6.22
C PHE A 245 10.56 -17.84 7.68
N THR A 246 10.32 -16.73 8.36
CA THR A 246 9.75 -16.67 9.70
C THR A 246 8.48 -15.82 9.63
N ALA A 247 7.44 -16.24 10.34
CA ALA A 247 6.20 -15.47 10.47
C ALA A 247 5.85 -15.38 11.96
N GLN A 248 5.71 -14.16 12.46
CA GLN A 248 5.51 -13.86 13.88
C GLN A 248 4.54 -12.71 14.05
N ASN A 249 3.82 -12.72 15.17
CA ASN A 249 2.94 -11.64 15.58
C ASN A 249 3.70 -10.66 16.48
N PHE A 250 3.72 -9.38 16.11
CA PHE A 250 4.37 -8.29 16.84
C PHE A 250 3.39 -7.36 17.56
N SER A 251 2.16 -7.79 17.79
CA SER A 251 1.15 -7.00 18.52
C SER A 251 1.69 -6.53 19.87
N GLY A 252 1.72 -5.20 20.06
CA GLY A 252 2.28 -4.53 21.25
C GLY A 252 3.81 -4.63 21.38
N GLN A 253 4.51 -5.01 20.31
CA GLN A 253 5.95 -5.23 20.27
C GLN A 253 6.62 -4.53 19.07
N GLU A 254 6.20 -3.31 18.75
CA GLU A 254 6.68 -2.52 17.61
C GLU A 254 8.20 -2.34 17.63
N ALA A 255 8.79 -2.16 18.83
CA ALA A 255 10.23 -2.05 18.95
C ALA A 255 10.99 -3.34 18.62
N ALA A 256 10.39 -4.51 18.86
CA ALA A 256 10.97 -5.77 18.41
C ALA A 256 10.85 -5.92 16.88
N MET A 257 9.71 -5.50 16.31
CA MET A 257 9.52 -5.45 14.85
C MET A 257 10.56 -4.54 14.17
N MET A 258 10.87 -3.38 14.76
CA MET A 258 11.94 -2.49 14.28
C MET A 258 13.31 -3.19 14.28
N GLY A 259 13.62 -3.96 15.32
CA GLY A 259 14.83 -4.77 15.36
C GLY A 259 14.90 -5.80 14.24
N GLN A 260 13.79 -6.53 14.03
CA GLN A 260 13.69 -7.50 12.94
C GLN A 260 13.78 -6.85 11.55
N LEU A 261 13.25 -5.64 11.39
CA LEU A 261 13.39 -4.88 10.14
C LEU A 261 14.87 -4.58 9.81
N LEU A 262 15.67 -4.22 10.82
CA LEU A 262 17.10 -3.92 10.64
C LEU A 262 17.92 -5.18 10.37
N GLU A 263 17.62 -6.26 11.09
CA GLU A 263 18.38 -7.51 11.02
C GLU A 263 18.05 -8.31 9.75
N CYS A 264 16.78 -8.38 9.39
CA CYS A 264 16.28 -9.28 8.34
C CYS A 264 16.00 -8.59 7.01
N GLY A 265 15.82 -7.27 7.00
CA GLY A 265 15.34 -6.54 5.82
C GLY A 265 13.86 -6.18 5.87
N PRO A 266 13.30 -5.63 4.77
CA PRO A 266 11.89 -5.26 4.67
C PRO A 266 10.93 -6.40 5.05
N LEU A 267 9.90 -6.07 5.84
CA LEU A 267 8.96 -7.04 6.40
C LEU A 267 7.62 -7.01 5.67
N ALA A 268 7.16 -8.16 5.19
CA ALA A 268 5.78 -8.30 4.73
C ALA A 268 4.83 -8.32 5.94
N ALA A 269 3.88 -7.39 5.98
CA ALA A 269 2.94 -7.23 7.09
C ALA A 269 1.49 -7.20 6.60
N ILE A 270 0.53 -7.52 7.47
CA ILE A 270 -0.90 -7.38 7.20
C ILE A 270 -1.47 -6.33 8.15
N VAL A 271 -2.18 -5.36 7.59
CA VAL A 271 -2.75 -4.20 8.28
C VAL A 271 -4.23 -4.06 7.93
N ASP A 272 -4.98 -3.30 8.73
CA ASP A 272 -6.31 -2.83 8.33
C ASP A 272 -6.18 -1.52 7.53
N ALA A 273 -6.49 -1.59 6.24
CA ALA A 273 -6.34 -0.46 5.33
C ALA A 273 -7.67 0.09 4.81
N VAL A 274 -8.83 -0.25 5.42
CA VAL A 274 -10.12 0.35 5.00
C VAL A 274 -10.10 1.87 5.17
N SER A 275 -9.41 2.37 6.20
CA SER A 275 -9.22 3.80 6.39
C SER A 275 -8.23 4.44 5.40
N TRP A 276 -7.53 3.66 4.57
CA TRP A 276 -6.50 4.19 3.68
C TRP A 276 -7.03 4.58 2.30
N GLN A 277 -8.29 4.24 1.97
CA GLN A 277 -8.89 4.50 0.66
C GLN A 277 -8.63 5.91 0.14
N ASP A 278 -8.72 6.93 1.00
CA ASP A 278 -8.60 8.34 0.61
C ASP A 278 -7.28 8.99 1.04
N TYR A 279 -6.33 8.22 1.56
CA TYR A 279 -5.08 8.75 2.10
C TYR A 279 -4.23 9.39 0.98
N GLN A 280 -3.72 10.60 1.23
CA GLN A 280 -2.87 11.35 0.29
C GLN A 280 -1.45 11.58 0.80
N GLY A 281 -1.23 11.61 2.11
CA GLY A 281 0.07 11.89 2.71
C GLY A 281 -0.01 12.15 4.21
N GLY A 282 1.14 12.30 4.85
CA GLY A 282 1.24 12.48 6.31
C GLY A 282 1.13 11.15 7.07
N ILE A 283 0.90 11.21 8.36
CA ILE A 283 0.95 10.06 9.26
C ILE A 283 -0.47 9.71 9.71
N ILE A 284 -0.91 8.47 9.43
CA ILE A 284 -2.19 7.98 9.97
C ILE A 284 -2.04 7.80 11.48
N GLN A 285 -2.95 8.40 12.25
CA GLN A 285 -2.92 8.39 13.73
C GLN A 285 -4.24 7.93 14.34
N HIS A 286 -5.30 7.90 13.54
CA HIS A 286 -6.68 7.66 13.96
C HIS A 286 -7.36 6.73 12.96
N HIS A 287 -8.50 6.15 13.37
CA HIS A 287 -9.30 5.24 12.54
C HIS A 287 -8.54 3.95 12.18
N CYS A 288 -7.91 3.40 13.20
CA CYS A 288 -7.14 2.19 13.16
C CYS A 288 -7.89 1.12 13.95
N SER A 289 -8.20 0.00 13.30
CA SER A 289 -8.78 -1.15 13.97
C SER A 289 -7.79 -2.30 13.93
N SER A 290 -7.59 -2.96 15.06
CA SER A 290 -6.79 -4.18 15.16
C SER A 290 -7.60 -5.45 14.82
N GLN A 291 -8.89 -5.32 14.50
CA GLN A 291 -9.80 -6.46 14.46
C GLN A 291 -9.88 -7.14 13.10
N HIS A 292 -9.58 -6.45 12.00
CA HIS A 292 -9.84 -6.94 10.65
C HIS A 292 -8.72 -6.61 9.65
N SER A 293 -7.49 -7.05 9.91
CA SER A 293 -6.38 -6.90 8.97
C SER A 293 -6.69 -7.54 7.61
N ASN A 294 -6.64 -6.72 6.56
CA ASN A 294 -7.21 -7.03 5.24
C ASN A 294 -6.28 -6.63 4.08
N HIS A 295 -5.17 -5.93 4.35
CA HIS A 295 -4.24 -5.51 3.31
C HIS A 295 -2.82 -5.92 3.64
N ALA A 296 -2.13 -6.52 2.69
CA ALA A 296 -0.73 -6.89 2.85
C ALA A 296 0.18 -5.83 2.24
N VAL A 297 1.16 -5.39 3.03
CA VAL A 297 2.08 -4.31 2.69
C VAL A 297 3.52 -4.72 2.96
N LEU A 298 4.47 -3.90 2.50
CA LEU A 298 5.88 -4.04 2.82
C LEU A 298 6.32 -2.89 3.71
N ILE A 299 6.73 -3.21 4.94
CA ILE A 299 7.38 -2.26 5.86
C ILE A 299 8.84 -2.17 5.45
N VAL A 300 9.31 -0.96 5.12
CA VAL A 300 10.65 -0.71 4.59
C VAL A 300 11.49 0.17 5.51
N GLY A 301 10.89 0.78 6.52
CA GLY A 301 11.57 1.69 7.41
C GLY A 301 10.71 2.05 8.62
N TYR A 302 11.26 2.90 9.48
CA TYR A 302 10.52 3.57 10.54
C TYR A 302 11.11 4.93 10.88
N ASP A 303 10.31 5.74 11.54
CA ASP A 303 10.71 7.01 12.15
C ASP A 303 10.04 7.15 13.53
N THR A 304 10.86 7.42 14.55
CA THR A 304 10.43 7.68 15.95
C THR A 304 10.72 9.11 16.38
N THR A 305 11.30 9.92 15.50
CA THR A 305 11.57 11.32 15.74
C THR A 305 10.30 12.09 15.38
N GLU A 306 9.48 12.45 16.36
CA GLU A 306 8.22 13.16 16.09
C GLU A 306 8.39 14.62 15.55
N HIS A 307 9.50 14.97 14.89
CA HIS A 307 9.77 16.30 14.34
C HIS A 307 10.43 16.28 12.95
N LEU A 308 9.61 16.42 11.91
CA LEU A 308 9.89 16.99 10.57
C LEU A 308 11.00 16.41 9.66
N HIS A 309 10.52 15.87 8.51
CA HIS A 309 10.95 16.07 7.10
C HIS A 309 10.89 14.75 6.35
N VAL A 310 9.75 14.45 5.72
CA VAL A 310 9.64 13.34 4.76
C VAL A 310 9.50 13.91 3.36
N ARG A 311 10.58 13.75 2.59
CA ARG A 311 10.53 13.78 1.13
C ARG A 311 9.71 12.59 0.67
N HIS A 312 8.61 12.88 -0.04
CA HIS A 312 7.78 11.98 -0.83
C HIS A 312 8.00 10.48 -0.65
N THR A 313 7.46 9.91 0.42
CA THR A 313 7.05 8.51 0.46
C THR A 313 5.93 8.35 1.49
N ARG A 314 4.92 7.55 1.17
CA ARG A 314 3.68 7.43 1.95
C ARG A 314 3.94 6.76 3.30
N ASP A 315 4.07 7.55 4.35
CA ASP A 315 4.21 7.06 5.72
C ASP A 315 2.86 6.54 6.20
N VAL A 316 2.80 5.29 6.64
CA VAL A 316 1.56 4.72 7.13
C VAL A 316 1.85 3.85 8.34
N LEU A 317 1.25 4.19 9.49
CA LEU A 317 1.01 3.18 10.50
C LEU A 317 -0.36 3.36 11.13
N CYS A 318 -1.20 2.38 10.86
CA CYS A 318 -1.69 1.43 11.86
C CYS A 318 -1.61 0.02 11.24
#